data_AF-A0A7Y2KZD1-F1
#
_entry.id   AF-A0A7Y2KZD1-F1
#
_cell.length_a   1.000
_cell.length_b   1.000
_cell.length_c   1.000
_cell.angle_alpha   90.00
_cell.angle_beta   90.00
_cell.angle_gamma   90.00
#
_symmetry.space_group_name_H-M   'P 1'
#
loop_
_entity.id
_entity.type
_entity.pdbx_description
1 polymer ?
#
loop_
_entity_poly.entity_id
_entity_poly.type
_entity_poly.pdbx_seq_one_letter_code
_entity_poly.pdbx_strand_id
1 'polypeptide(L)' 'MNTVNAPLVIIGAGHAGGRAALTLRSEGYSGRLILIGDEAHAPYERPPLSKGLLQGTTDLAGCSLCDSTRLGELDI' A
#
# COMPACT_ATOMS: atom_id res chain seq x y z
N MET A 1 -4.24 32.64 -6.90
CA MET A 1 -4.17 32.06 -5.53
C MET A 1 -3.74 30.61 -5.68
N ASN A 2 -2.47 30.29 -5.49
CA ASN A 2 -2.02 28.89 -5.46
C ASN A 2 -2.40 28.32 -4.09
N THR A 3 -3.57 27.69 -4.01
CA THR A 3 -3.89 26.83 -2.89
C THR A 3 -2.98 25.61 -2.99
N VAL A 4 -1.88 25.62 -2.25
CA VAL A 4 -1.10 24.40 -2.01
C VAL A 4 -2.05 23.43 -1.31
N ASN A 5 -2.55 22.45 -2.06
CA ASN A 5 -3.45 21.46 -1.49
C ASN A 5 -2.66 20.66 -0.46
N ALA A 6 -3.14 20.58 0.78
CA ALA A 6 -2.45 19.83 1.82
C ALA A 6 -2.35 18.34 1.38
N PRO A 7 -1.21 17.67 1.62
CA PRO A 7 -1.09 16.26 1.28
C PRO A 7 -2.06 15.41 2.09
N LEU A 8 -2.61 14.37 1.47
CA LEU A 8 -3.34 13.33 2.18
C LEU A 8 -2.32 12.33 2.73
N VAL A 9 -2.33 12.16 4.05
CA VAL A 9 -1.39 11.27 4.74
C VAL A 9 -2.15 10.08 5.31
N ILE A 10 -1.73 8.87 4.96
CA ILE A 10 -2.25 7.61 5.49
C ILE A 10 -1.19 7.03 6.42
N ILE A 11 -1.53 6.90 7.71
CA ILE A 11 -0.68 6.24 8.69
C ILE A 11 -1.11 4.78 8.83
N GLY A 12 -0.21 3.87 8.47
CA GLY A 12 -0.40 2.43 8.49
C GLY A 12 -0.41 1.83 7.08
N ALA A 13 0.74 1.32 6.63
CA ALA A 13 0.91 0.61 5.35
C ALA A 13 0.46 -0.87 5.37
N GLY A 14 -0.54 -1.21 6.17
CA GLY A 14 -1.16 -2.54 6.17
C GLY A 14 -2.23 -2.68 5.08
N HIS A 15 -3.09 -3.70 5.18
CA HIS A 15 -4.14 -3.96 4.19
C HIS A 15 -5.05 -2.75 3.95
N ALA A 16 -5.53 -2.10 5.02
CA ALA A 16 -6.44 -0.96 4.90
C ALA A 16 -5.77 0.24 4.23
N GLY A 17 -4.60 0.68 4.72
CA GLY A 17 -3.90 1.83 4.14
C GLY A 17 -3.38 1.58 2.74
N GLY A 18 -2.86 0.38 2.46
CA GLY A 18 -2.45 -0.02 1.12
C GLY A 18 -3.61 0.00 0.12
N ARG A 19 -4.75 -0.63 0.45
CA ARG A 19 -5.95 -0.57 -0.41
C ARG A 19 -6.44 0.86 -0.59
N ALA A 20 -6.51 1.64 0.48
CA ALA A 20 -6.97 3.03 0.42
C ALA A 20 -6.08 3.87 -0.52
N ALA A 21 -4.76 3.77 -0.42
CA ALA A 21 -3.84 4.50 -1.28
C ALA A 21 -3.99 4.11 -2.77
N LEU A 22 -4.08 2.81 -3.05
CA LEU A 22 -4.28 2.31 -4.41
C LEU A 22 -5.64 2.73 -4.99
N THR A 23 -6.71 2.64 -4.20
CA THR A 23 -8.04 3.06 -4.62
C THR A 23 -8.09 4.56 -4.87
N LEU A 24 -7.47 5.39 -4.02
CA LEU A 24 -7.37 6.83 -4.27
C LEU A 24 -6.77 7.12 -5.64
N ARG A 25 -5.67 6.44 -5.99
CA ARG A 25 -5.04 6.61 -7.32
C ARG A 25 -5.92 6.07 -8.45
N SER A 26 -6.56 4.91 -8.30
CA SER A 26 -7.43 4.36 -9.35
C SER A 26 -8.67 5.22 -9.59
N GLU A 27 -9.20 5.88 -8.55
CA GLU A 27 -10.34 6.80 -8.61
C GLU A 27 -9.94 8.22 -9.05
N GLY A 28 -8.67 8.45 -9.42
CA GLY A 28 -8.22 9.71 -10.01
C GLY A 28 -7.82 10.79 -9.00
N TYR A 29 -7.58 10.45 -7.73
CA TYR A 29 -6.97 11.38 -6.78
C TYR A 29 -5.55 11.73 -7.25
N SER A 30 -5.35 12.97 -7.68
CA SER A 30 -4.09 13.50 -8.21
C SER A 30 -3.32 14.36 -7.21
N GLY A 31 -3.84 14.54 -5.99
CA GLY A 31 -3.14 15.25 -4.93
C GLY A 31 -1.91 14.48 -4.43
N ARG A 32 -1.06 15.17 -3.67
CA ARG A 32 0.08 14.51 -3.00
C ARG A 32 -0.46 13.52 -1.96
N LEU A 33 -0.12 12.25 -2.15
CA LEU A 33 -0.50 11.14 -1.29
C LEU A 33 0.76 10.63 -0.59
N ILE A 34 0.69 10.40 0.72
CA ILE A 34 1.82 9.88 1.50
C ILE A 34 1.32 8.68 2.29
N LEU A 35 1.91 7.51 2.04
CA LEU A 35 1.65 6.31 2.83
C LEU A 35 2.82 6.04 3.78
N ILE A 36 2.56 6.03 5.08
CA ILE A 36 3.59 5.79 6.10
C ILE A 36 3.36 4.42 6.74
N GLY A 37 4.37 3.55 6.66
CA GLY A 37 4.43 2.27 7.36
C GLY A 37 5.62 2.22 8.30
N ASP A 38 5.49 1.47 9.40
CA ASP A 38 6.59 1.19 10.32
C ASP A 38 7.44 -0.01 9.85
N GLU A 39 6.90 -0.82 8.94
CA GLU A 39 7.56 -2.01 8.39
C GLU A 39 8.29 -1.66 7.08
N ALA A 40 9.44 -2.29 6.83
CA ALA A 40 10.22 -2.08 5.60
C ALA A 40 9.61 -2.75 4.36
N HIS A 41 8.51 -3.48 4.52
CA HIS A 41 7.82 -4.20 3.46
C HIS A 41 6.71 -3.33 2.86
N ALA A 42 6.54 -3.43 1.54
CA ALA A 42 5.36 -2.87 0.88
C ALA A 42 4.08 -3.54 1.43
N PRO A 43 2.90 -2.91 1.29
CA PRO A 43 1.65 -3.44 1.81
C PRO A 43 1.40 -4.89 1.38
N TYR A 44 0.99 -5.71 2.34
CA TYR A 44 0.77 -7.14 2.15
C TYR A 44 -0.42 -7.64 2.99
N GLU A 45 -0.94 -8.81 2.64
CA GLU A 45 -2.02 -9.48 3.35
C GLU A 45 -1.46 -10.34 4.49
N ARG A 46 -1.95 -10.11 5.71
CA ARG A 46 -1.57 -10.88 6.89
C ARG A 46 -2.18 -12.30 6.95
N PRO A 47 -3.41 -12.58 6.45
CA PRO A 47 -4.02 -13.91 6.59
C PRO A 47 -3.23 -15.09 6.01
N PRO A 48 -2.53 -14.98 4.87
CA PRO A 48 -1.68 -16.05 4.34
C PRO A 48 -0.47 -16.37 5.22
N LEU A 49 0.03 -15.40 6.00
CA LEU A 49 1.24 -15.57 6.82
C LEU A 49 1.14 -16.70 7.85
N SER A 50 -0.05 -16.89 8.44
CA SER A 50 -0.31 -17.98 9.40
C SER A 50 -0.95 -19.22 8.77
N LYS A 51 -1.08 -19.25 7.44
CA LYS A 51 -1.76 -20.30 6.68
C LYS A 51 -0.85 -20.81 5.55
N GLY A 52 -1.16 -20.45 4.31
CA GLY A 52 -0.49 -21.01 3.14
C GLY A 52 1.02 -20.75 3.12
N LEU A 53 1.46 -19.57 3.60
CA LEU A 53 2.90 -19.30 3.71
C LEU A 53 3.57 -20.19 4.75
N LEU A 54 2.96 -20.31 5.95
CA LEU A 54 3.50 -21.15 7.02
C LEU A 54 3.45 -22.65 6.67
N GLN A 55 2.49 -23.06 5.83
CA GLN A 55 2.31 -24.42 5.34
C GLN A 55 3.15 -24.72 4.08
N GLY A 56 3.81 -23.71 3.48
CA GLY A 56 4.59 -23.86 2.25
C GLY A 56 3.75 -24.04 0.97
N THR A 57 2.45 -23.74 1.02
CA THR A 57 1.53 -23.82 -0.14
C THR A 57 1.35 -22.48 -0.85
N THR A 58 1.95 -21.41 -0.33
CA THR A 58 1.99 -20.06 -0.93
C THR A 58 3.35 -19.44 -0.65
N ASP A 59 3.84 -18.60 -1.54
CA ASP A 59 5.09 -17.87 -1.38
C ASP A 59 4.85 -16.43 -0.88
N LEU A 60 5.94 -15.69 -0.63
CA LEU A 60 5.86 -14.30 -0.18
C LEU A 60 5.20 -13.38 -1.22
N ALA A 61 5.36 -13.68 -2.51
CA ALA A 61 4.72 -12.94 -3.59
C ALA A 61 3.20 -13.05 -3.51
N GLY A 62 2.67 -14.23 -3.18
CA GLY A 62 1.24 -14.46 -2.94
C GLY A 62 0.66 -13.72 -1.73
N CYS A 63 1.49 -13.13 -0.87
CA CYS A 63 1.04 -12.27 0.23
C CYS A 63 1.00 -10.78 -0.18
N SER A 64 1.64 -10.40 -1.28
CA SER A 64 1.80 -8.99 -1.65
C SER A 64 0.48 -8.37 -2.09
N LEU A 65 0.18 -7.17 -1.59
CA LEU A 65 -0.95 -6.37 -2.04
C LEU A 65 -0.53 -5.45 -3.20
N CYS A 66 0.68 -4.94 -3.13
CA CYS A 66 1.34 -4.12 -4.14
C CYS A 66 2.84 -4.10 -3.85
N ASP A 67 3.67 -4.21 -4.88
CA ASP A 67 5.12 -4.05 -4.73
C ASP A 67 5.54 -2.57 -4.66
N SER A 68 6.78 -2.33 -4.26
CA SER A 68 7.34 -0.98 -4.11
C SER A 68 7.52 -0.25 -5.44
N THR A 69 7.76 -0.97 -6.54
CA THR A 69 7.89 -0.38 -7.88
C THR A 69 6.58 0.28 -8.28
N ARG A 70 5.48 -0.45 -8.15
CA ARG A 70 4.14 0.06 -8.46
C ARG A 70 3.71 1.20 -7.56
N LEU A 71 4.09 1.22 -6.28
CA LEU A 71 3.85 2.38 -5.42
C LEU A 71 4.58 3.63 -5.93
N GLY A 72 5.83 3.48 -6.36
CA GLY A 72 6.60 4.57 -6.96
C GLY A 72 6.01 5.08 -8.26
N GLU A 73 5.52 4.19 -9.13
CA GLU A 73 4.80 4.56 -10.38
C GLU A 73 3.52 5.36 -10.10
N LEU A 74 2.87 5.08 -8.96
CA LEU A 74 1.67 5.75 -8.51
C LEU A 74 1.95 7.01 -7.68
N ASP A 75 3.21 7.41 -7.51
CA ASP A 75 3.62 8.54 -6.67
C ASP A 75 3.02 8.45 -5.24
N ILE A 76 3.12 7.26 -4.62
CA ILE A 76 2.67 6.97 -3.23
C ILE A 76 3.87 6.80 -2.31
#